data_AF-A0A524CXI1-F1
#
_entry.id   AF-A0A524CXI1-F1
#
_cell.length_a   1.000
_cell.length_b   1.000
_cell.length_c   1.000
_cell.angle_alpha   90.00
_cell.angle_beta   90.00
_cell.angle_gamma   90.00
#
_symmetry.space_group_name_H-M   'P 1'
#
loop_
_entity.id
_entity.type
_entity.pdbx_description
1 polymer ?
#
loop_
_entity_poly.entity_id
_entity_poly.type
_entity_poly.pdbx_seq_one_letter_code
_entity_poly.pdbx_strand_id
1 'polypeptide(L)'
;MSQGKGLSIDALMSIPNIRLDAVKVSPDKCWVALTASRLHENYDVFALPTQGSSELVAMTNSPEYTMLTDWAPDSKSILVREDTGGDERETLYRVFLDEP
;
A
#
# COMPACT_ATOMS: atom_id res chain seq x y z
N MET A 1 -20.40 17.13 -31.18
CA MET A 1 -19.06 16.56 -31.44
C MET A 1 -18.41 16.37 -30.08
N SER A 2 -18.47 15.15 -29.53
CA SER A 2 -17.84 14.82 -28.26
C SER A 2 -16.34 14.67 -28.51
N GLN A 3 -15.54 15.63 -28.05
CA GLN A 3 -14.10 15.44 -27.95
C GLN A 3 -13.87 14.28 -26.97
N GLY A 4 -13.50 13.12 -27.51
CA GLY A 4 -13.04 12.01 -26.68
C GLY A 4 -11.87 12.54 -25.85
N LYS A 5 -11.96 12.43 -24.52
CA LYS A 5 -10.91 12.84 -23.59
C LYS A 5 -9.69 11.97 -23.90
N GLY A 6 -8.82 12.46 -24.78
CA GLY A 6 -7.59 11.78 -25.17
C GLY A 6 -6.76 11.50 -23.93
N LEU A 7 -6.17 10.30 -23.86
CA LEU A 7 -5.28 9.90 -22.79
C LEU A 7 -4.06 10.85 -22.79
N SER A 8 -3.91 11.69 -21.77
CA SER A 8 -2.73 12.56 -21.64
C SER A 8 -1.58 11.82 -20.97
N ILE A 9 -0.34 12.27 -21.23
CA ILE A 9 0.83 11.72 -20.54
C ILE A 9 0.72 11.94 -19.02
N ASP A 10 0.21 13.09 -18.59
CA ASP A 10 0.00 13.38 -17.16
C ASP A 10 -0.96 12.38 -16.52
N ALA A 11 -2.06 12.04 -17.21
CA ALA A 11 -3.03 11.06 -16.72
C ALA A 11 -2.44 9.66 -16.65
N LEU A 12 -1.54 9.29 -17.57
CA LEU A 12 -0.81 8.01 -17.52
C LEU A 12 0.18 7.96 -16.36
N MET A 13 0.86 9.07 -16.08
CA MET A 13 1.85 9.18 -15.01
C MET A 13 1.19 9.19 -13.62
N SER A 14 -0.10 9.55 -13.52
CA SER A 14 -0.87 9.51 -12.28
C SER A 14 -1.61 8.19 -12.04
N ILE A 15 -1.50 7.19 -12.93
CA ILE A 15 -2.16 5.89 -12.71
C ILE A 15 -1.49 5.20 -11.51
N PRO A 16 -2.24 4.80 -10.47
CA PRO A 16 -1.70 4.07 -9.33
C PRO A 16 -0.95 2.83 -9.78
N ASN A 17 0.20 2.58 -9.17
CA ASN A 17 0.97 1.37 -9.40
C ASN A 17 0.86 0.46 -8.19
N ILE A 18 0.23 -0.70 -8.36
CA ILE A 18 0.14 -1.74 -7.33
C ILE A 18 1.26 -2.76 -7.58
N ARG A 19 2.05 -3.06 -6.55
CA ARG A 19 3.05 -4.13 -6.57
C ARG A 19 2.36 -5.46 -6.33
N LEU A 20 2.03 -6.19 -7.40
CA LEU A 20 1.30 -7.46 -7.32
C LEU A 20 2.07 -8.58 -6.58
N ASP A 21 3.40 -8.50 -6.56
CA ASP A 21 4.29 -9.37 -5.78
C ASP A 21 4.25 -9.05 -4.28
N ALA A 22 3.70 -7.90 -3.89
CA ALA A 22 3.55 -7.43 -2.53
C ALA A 22 2.08 -7.31 -2.11
N VAL A 23 1.22 -8.22 -2.60
CA VAL A 23 -0.18 -8.36 -2.15
C VAL A 23 -0.30 -9.59 -1.25
N LYS A 24 -0.84 -9.42 -0.05
CA LYS A 24 -1.00 -10.51 0.93
C LYS A 24 -2.38 -10.48 1.59
N VAL A 25 -2.97 -11.66 1.74
CA VAL A 25 -4.22 -11.85 2.48
C VAL A 25 -3.89 -12.18 3.94
N SER A 26 -4.58 -11.53 4.86
CA SER A 26 -4.50 -11.80 6.30
C SER A 26 -4.85 -13.25 6.64
N PRO A 27 -4.30 -13.80 7.76
CA PRO A 27 -4.60 -15.18 8.18
C PRO A 27 -6.09 -15.48 8.38
N ASP A 28 -6.86 -14.55 8.93
CA ASP A 28 -8.32 -14.66 9.09
C ASP A 28 -9.11 -14.46 7.79
N LYS A 29 -8.44 -14.02 6.71
CA LYS A 29 -8.98 -13.76 5.38
C LYS A 29 -9.99 -12.62 5.36
N CYS A 30 -9.97 -11.72 6.34
CA CYS A 30 -10.84 -10.54 6.37
C CYS A 30 -10.22 -9.32 5.70
N TRP A 31 -8.89 -9.31 5.52
CA TRP A 31 -8.13 -8.19 4.95
C TRP A 31 -7.14 -8.60 3.87
N VAL A 32 -6.92 -7.69 2.92
CA VAL A 32 -5.82 -7.69 1.97
C VAL A 32 -4.92 -6.50 2.28
N ALA A 33 -3.61 -6.72 2.34
CA ALA A 33 -2.61 -5.66 2.38
C ALA A 33 -1.85 -5.64 1.05
N LEU A 34 -1.48 -4.45 0.59
CA LEU A 34 -0.74 -4.27 -0.66
C LEU A 34 0.20 -3.08 -0.57
N THR A 35 1.31 -3.14 -1.30
CA THR A 35 2.17 -1.97 -1.51
C THR A 35 1.75 -1.26 -2.80
N ALA A 36 1.57 0.06 -2.76
CA ALA A 36 1.22 0.87 -3.92
C ALA A 36 2.01 2.18 -3.95
N SER A 37 2.23 2.72 -5.14
CA SER A 37 2.77 4.07 -5.34
C SER A 37 1.84 4.92 -6.19
N ARG A 38 2.10 6.23 -6.19
CA ARG A 38 1.29 7.27 -6.84
C ARG A 38 -0.09 7.46 -6.21
N LEU A 39 -0.26 6.98 -4.98
CA LEU A 39 -1.36 7.33 -4.09
C LEU A 39 -0.92 8.39 -3.07
N HIS A 40 0.32 8.25 -2.57
CA HIS A 40 1.07 9.26 -1.82
C HIS A 40 2.40 9.60 -2.54
N GLU A 41 3.29 10.30 -1.85
CA GLU A 41 4.59 10.74 -2.36
C GLU A 41 5.52 9.56 -2.70
N ASN A 42 5.50 8.49 -1.91
CA ASN A 42 6.33 7.30 -2.07
C ASN A 42 5.52 6.01 -2.23
N TYR A 43 6.21 4.88 -2.15
CA TYR A 43 5.56 3.59 -1.93
C TYR A 43 5.11 3.50 -0.48
N ASP A 44 3.84 3.19 -0.32
CA ASP A 44 3.19 2.98 0.97
C ASP A 44 2.42 1.68 0.97
N VAL A 45 2.12 1.20 2.17
CA VAL A 45 1.29 0.03 2.39
C VAL A 45 -0.13 0.45 2.71
N PHE A 46 -1.07 -0.22 2.05
CA PHE A 46 -2.50 -0.02 2.21
C PHE A 46 -3.16 -1.33 2.60
N ALA A 47 -4.28 -1.26 3.29
CA ALA A 47 -5.12 -2.39 3.60
C ALA A 47 -6.56 -2.14 3.15
N LEU A 48 -7.26 -3.21 2.76
CA LEU A 48 -8.69 -3.17 2.45
C LEU A 48 -9.37 -4.47 2.90
N PRO A 49 -10.67 -4.43 3.22
CA PRO A 49 -11.43 -5.65 3.49
C PRO A 49 -11.45 -6.59 2.28
N THR A 50 -11.42 -7.91 2.51
CA THR A 50 -11.58 -8.91 1.43
C THR A 50 -13.01 -8.95 0.89
N GLN A 51 -13.97 -8.49 1.68
CA GLN A 51 -15.37 -8.43 1.32
C GLN A 51 -15.96 -7.09 1.73
N GLY A 52 -16.82 -6.53 0.87
CA GLY A 52 -17.48 -5.26 1.13
C GLY A 52 -16.75 -4.10 0.46
N SER A 53 -16.36 -3.09 1.24
CA SER A 53 -15.81 -1.84 0.72
C SER A 53 -14.52 -2.07 -0.06
N SER A 54 -14.39 -1.35 -1.18
CA SER A 54 -13.15 -1.24 -1.96
C SER A 54 -12.28 -0.05 -1.53
N GLU A 55 -12.56 0.54 -0.37
CA GLU A 55 -11.79 1.66 0.16
C GLU A 55 -10.44 1.17 0.70
N LEU A 56 -9.37 1.83 0.28
CA LEU A 56 -8.01 1.60 0.76
C LEU A 56 -7.78 2.42 2.03
N VAL A 57 -7.43 1.74 3.11
CA VAL A 57 -6.92 2.36 4.34
C VAL A 57 -5.40 2.48 4.20
N ALA A 58 -4.87 3.69 4.33
CA ALA A 58 -3.43 3.89 4.41
C ALA A 58 -2.92 3.32 5.73
N MET A 59 -2.01 2.35 5.66
CA MET A 59 -1.32 1.77 6.82
C MET A 59 0.04 2.44 7.05
N THR A 60 0.58 3.11 6.04
CA THR A 60 1.78 3.93 6.16
C THR A 60 1.56 5.20 5.36
N ASN A 61 2.19 6.29 5.82
CA ASN A 61 2.24 7.56 5.12
C ASN A 61 3.43 8.35 5.66
N SER A 62 4.62 8.00 5.19
CA SER A 62 5.88 8.65 5.55
C SER A 62 6.57 9.17 4.29
N PRO A 63 7.53 10.10 4.41
CA PRO A 63 8.38 10.52 3.29
C PRO A 63 9.38 9.43 2.87
N GLU A 64 9.32 8.24 3.47
CA GLU A 64 10.26 7.15 3.23
C GLU A 64 9.67 6.09 2.29
N TYR A 65 10.52 5.19 1.81
CA TYR A 65 10.10 4.08 0.97
C TYR A 65 9.70 2.89 1.84
N THR A 66 8.39 2.61 1.91
CA THR A 66 7.87 1.54 2.77
C THR A 66 7.21 0.42 1.97
N MET A 67 7.53 -0.83 2.31
CA MET A 67 7.01 -2.02 1.65
C MET A 67 6.39 -3.01 2.62
N LEU A 68 5.33 -3.68 2.16
CA LEU A 68 4.72 -4.79 2.88
C LEU A 68 5.69 -5.97 2.95
N THR A 69 5.90 -6.50 4.15
CA THR A 69 6.62 -7.76 4.37
C THR A 69 5.66 -8.92 4.59
N ASP A 70 4.78 -8.85 5.59
CA ASP A 70 3.78 -9.88 5.87
C ASP A 70 2.66 -9.40 6.80
N TRP A 71 1.68 -10.26 7.06
CA TRP A 71 0.73 -10.12 8.16
C TRP A 71 1.27 -10.68 9.47
N ALA A 72 0.92 -10.06 10.58
CA ALA A 72 1.07 -10.72 11.87
C ALA A 72 0.08 -11.91 11.97
N PRO A 73 0.44 -13.01 12.68
CA PRO A 73 -0.42 -14.19 12.80
C PRO A 73 -1.78 -13.93 13.43
N ASP A 74 -1.92 -12.86 14.22
CA ASP A 74 -3.17 -12.47 14.88
C ASP A 74 -4.14 -11.71 13.96
N SER A 75 -3.76 -11.41 12.71
CA SER A 75 -4.54 -10.63 11.73
C SER A 75 -4.85 -9.19 12.17
N LYS A 76 -4.21 -8.67 13.23
CA LYS A 76 -4.48 -7.32 13.76
C LYS A 76 -3.48 -6.27 13.28
N SER A 77 -2.45 -6.69 12.56
CA SER A 77 -1.34 -5.82 12.19
C SER A 77 -0.57 -6.40 11.01
N ILE A 78 0.15 -5.52 10.34
CA ILE A 78 1.08 -5.85 9.26
C ILE A 78 2.52 -5.62 9.72
N LEU A 79 3.44 -6.33 9.09
CA LEU A 79 4.87 -6.10 9.15
C LEU A 79 5.28 -5.38 7.87
N VAL A 80 5.96 -4.24 8.04
CA VAL A 80 6.48 -3.43 6.93
C VAL A 80 7.97 -3.24 7.10
N ARG A 81 8.67 -3.09 5.98
CA ARG A 81 10.08 -2.69 5.95
C ARG A 81 10.17 -1.31 5.32
N GLU A 82 10.96 -0.44 5.92
CA GLU A 82 11.15 0.94 5.50
C GLU A 82 12.65 1.24 5.36
N ASP A 83 13.01 1.84 4.21
CA ASP A 83 14.33 2.40 3.94
C ASP A 83 14.31 3.90 4.31
N THR A 84 15.09 4.27 5.32
CA THR A 84 15.10 5.63 5.87
C THR A 84 16.23 6.45 5.25
N GLY A 85 15.88 7.55 4.60
CA GLY A 85 16.84 8.47 4.00
C GLY A 85 17.58 7.89 2.79
N GLY A 86 17.08 6.80 2.21
CA GLY A 86 17.65 6.15 1.03
C GLY A 86 19.03 5.55 1.28
N ASP A 87 19.30 5.11 2.51
CA ASP A 87 20.57 4.47 2.87
C ASP A 87 20.57 2.94 2.59
N GLU A 88 19.46 2.43 2.06
CA GLU A 88 19.18 1.04 1.73
C GLU A 88 19.18 0.12 2.97
N ARG A 89 19.13 0.69 4.18
CA ARG A 89 18.99 -0.06 5.43
C ARG A 89 17.53 -0.12 5.81
N GLU A 90 16.99 -1.32 5.66
CA GLU A 90 15.61 -1.60 5.97
C GLU A 90 15.41 -1.81 7.47
N THR A 91 14.51 -1.03 8.07
CA THR A 91 14.01 -1.27 9.44
C THR A 91 12.65 -1.95 9.36
N LEU A 92 12.43 -2.98 10.19
CA LEU A 92 11.16 -3.68 10.26
C LEU A 92 10.27 -3.05 11.33
N TYR A 93 9.06 -2.64 10.93
CA TYR A 93 8.03 -2.10 11.81
C TYR A 93 6.79 -2.99 11.82
N ARG A 94 6.03 -2.90 12.91
CA ARG A 94 4.71 -3.49 13.05
C ARG A 94 3.67 -2.37 13.13
N VAL A 95 2.70 -2.39 12.23
CA VAL A 95 1.63 -1.38 12.15
C VAL A 95 0.29 -2.05 12.44
N PHE A 96 -0.49 -1.48 13.36
CA PHE A 96 -1.77 -2.04 13.80
C PHE A 96 -2.95 -1.50 12.97
N LEU A 97 -3.95 -2.35 12.72
CA LEU A 97 -5.12 -1.97 11.88
C LEU A 97 -6.01 -0.91 12.52
N ASP A 98 -6.08 -0.87 13.84
CA ASP A 98 -6.89 0.07 14.63
C ASP A 98 -6.19 1.41 14.90
N GLU A 99 -4.87 1.43 14.77
CA GLU A 99 -4.00 2.60 14.91
C GLU A 99 -2.99 2.60 13.75
N PRO A 100 -3.46 2.83 12.51
CA PRO A 100 -2.62 2.81 11.32
C PRO A 100 -1.68 4.02 11.24
#